data_AF-A0A7I0J8C9-F1
#
_entry.id   AF-A0A7I0J8C9-F1
#
_cell.length_a   1.000
_cell.length_b   1.000
_cell.length_c   1.000
_cell.angle_alpha   90.00
_cell.angle_beta   90.00
_cell.angle_gamma   90.00
#
_symmetry.space_group_name_H-M   'P 1'
#
loop_
_entity.id
_entity.type
_entity.pdbx_description
1 polymer ?
#
loop_
_entity_poly.entity_id
_entity_poly.type
_entity_poly.pdbx_seq_one_letter_code
_entity_poly.pdbx_strand_id
1 'polypeptide(L)'
;PLLNGTNKQVVAREIRWALSNTGFMYVKNHGVPQDFIQSVFDVSRRFFNLPLSQKSSLHIGNSDSAFRGYIELFGENTDPGKTKDLKECFDFGPERSTL
;
A
#
# COMPACT_ATOMS: atom_id res chain seq x y z
N PRO A 1 13.24 10.32 -18.03
CA PRO A 1 13.40 11.76 -17.68
C PRO A 1 13.62 12.01 -16.19
N LEU A 2 12.83 11.39 -15.30
CA LEU A 2 13.08 11.48 -13.85
C LEU A 2 14.25 10.58 -13.42
N LEU A 3 14.24 9.30 -13.83
CA LEU A 3 15.23 8.30 -13.44
C LEU A 3 16.68 8.65 -13.83
N ASN A 4 16.87 9.26 -14.99
CA ASN A 4 18.18 9.69 -15.50
C ASN A 4 18.40 11.21 -15.39
N GLY A 5 17.49 11.93 -14.74
CA GLY A 5 17.62 13.35 -14.44
C GLY A 5 17.58 14.33 -15.62
N THR A 6 17.32 13.88 -16.84
CA THR A 6 17.47 14.70 -18.06
C THR A 6 16.39 15.76 -18.26
N ASN A 7 15.23 15.65 -17.59
CA ASN A 7 14.14 16.62 -17.77
C ASN A 7 13.26 16.77 -16.52
N LYS A 8 13.90 17.02 -15.36
CA LYS A 8 13.20 17.08 -14.06
C LYS A 8 12.13 18.18 -14.01
N GLN A 9 12.38 19.32 -14.65
CA GLN A 9 11.47 20.47 -14.64
C GLN A 9 10.17 20.21 -15.39
N VAL A 10 10.23 19.55 -16.56
CA VAL A 10 9.01 19.18 -17.30
C VAL A 10 8.21 18.15 -16.51
N VAL A 11 8.88 17.11 -15.97
CA VAL A 11 8.20 16.10 -15.14
C VAL A 11 7.51 16.75 -13.94
N ALA A 12 8.18 17.67 -13.23
CA ALA A 12 7.58 18.38 -12.10
C ALA A 12 6.35 19.20 -12.51
N ARG A 13 6.39 19.85 -13.68
CA ARG A 13 5.25 20.62 -14.21
C ARG A 13 4.07 19.73 -14.57
N GLU A 14 4.31 18.58 -15.18
CA GLU A 14 3.27 17.59 -15.53
C GLU A 14 2.63 16.98 -14.27
N ILE A 15 3.44 16.61 -13.27
CA ILE A 15 2.94 16.13 -11.97
C ILE A 15 2.05 17.19 -11.31
N ARG A 16 2.53 18.45 -11.24
CA ARG A 16 1.74 19.55 -10.68
C ARG A 16 0.42 19.71 -11.42
N TRP A 17 0.45 19.68 -12.75
CA TRP A 17 -0.77 19.83 -13.55
C TRP A 17 -1.77 18.70 -13.26
N ALA A 18 -1.34 17.43 -13.27
CA ALA A 18 -2.21 16.29 -13.03
C ALA A 18 -2.84 16.33 -11.63
N LEU A 19 -2.03 16.60 -10.60
CA LEU A 19 -2.51 16.66 -9.21
C LEU A 19 -3.39 17.89 -8.94
N SER A 20 -3.20 19.00 -9.66
CA SER A 20 -4.03 20.21 -9.46
C SER A 20 -5.37 20.17 -10.19
N ASN A 21 -5.49 19.39 -11.28
CA ASN A 21 -6.69 19.38 -12.12
C ASN A 21 -7.50 18.08 -11.97
N THR A 22 -6.84 16.94 -11.85
CA THR A 22 -7.48 15.62 -11.78
C THR A 22 -7.35 15.00 -10.39
N GLY A 23 -6.28 15.31 -9.66
CA GLY A 23 -6.02 14.78 -8.31
C GLY A 23 -5.31 13.42 -8.29
N PHE A 24 -5.11 12.78 -9.44
CA PHE A 24 -4.38 11.51 -9.57
C PHE A 24 -3.63 11.43 -10.91
N MET A 25 -2.69 10.49 -11.01
CA MET A 25 -1.93 10.21 -12.23
C MET A 25 -1.44 8.76 -12.26
N TYR A 26 -1.20 8.22 -13.46
CA TYR A 26 -0.44 6.99 -13.64
C TYR A 26 1.04 7.32 -13.86
N VAL A 27 1.92 6.53 -13.24
CA VAL A 27 3.36 6.60 -13.48
C VAL A 27 3.79 5.34 -14.23
N LYS A 28 4.39 5.52 -15.41
CA LYS A 28 5.02 4.44 -16.18
C LYS A 28 6.54 4.65 -16.24
N ASN A 29 7.29 3.60 -16.56
CA ASN A 29 8.76 3.63 -16.62
C ASN A 29 9.38 4.12 -15.30
N HIS A 30 8.83 3.66 -14.16
CA HIS A 30 9.28 4.02 -12.80
C HIS A 30 10.55 3.28 -12.35
N GLY A 31 11.04 2.31 -13.12
CA GLY A 31 12.29 1.59 -12.84
C GLY A 31 12.17 0.43 -11.84
N VAL A 32 11.05 0.32 -11.11
CA VAL A 32 10.72 -0.89 -10.34
C VAL A 32 10.64 -2.10 -11.29
N PRO A 33 11.42 -3.17 -11.06
CA PRO A 33 11.41 -4.37 -11.90
C PRO A 33 10.05 -5.09 -11.87
N GLN A 34 9.63 -5.64 -13.01
CA GLN A 34 8.33 -6.30 -13.15
C GLN A 34 8.25 -7.61 -12.36
N ASP A 35 9.34 -8.36 -12.30
CA ASP A 35 9.48 -9.57 -11.49
C ASP A 35 9.33 -9.29 -9.99
N PHE A 36 9.87 -8.16 -9.51
CA PHE A 36 9.67 -7.72 -8.14
C PHE A 36 8.19 -7.43 -7.86
N ILE A 37 7.51 -6.67 -8.72
CA ILE A 37 6.07 -6.38 -8.60
C ILE A 37 5.26 -7.69 -8.54
N GLN A 38 5.57 -8.62 -9.45
CA GLN A 38 4.91 -9.93 -9.49
C GLN A 38 5.14 -10.72 -8.19
N SER A 39 6.36 -10.74 -7.68
CA SER A 39 6.70 -11.43 -6.44
C SER A 39 5.93 -10.91 -5.23
N VAL A 40 5.71 -9.59 -5.15
CA VAL A 40 4.92 -8.98 -4.07
C VAL A 40 3.47 -9.45 -4.16
N PHE A 41 2.86 -9.43 -5.35
CA PHE A 41 1.50 -9.95 -5.53
C PHE A 41 1.39 -11.46 -5.21
N ASP A 42 2.42 -12.25 -5.53
CA ASP A 42 2.46 -13.67 -5.17
C ASP A 42 2.54 -13.88 -3.66
N VAL A 43 3.34 -13.09 -2.94
CA VAL A 43 3.40 -13.09 -1.48
C VAL A 43 2.04 -12.70 -0.88
N SER A 44 1.42 -11.62 -1.36
CA SER A 44 0.10 -11.18 -0.89
C SER A 44 -0.97 -12.26 -1.08
N ARG A 45 -1.03 -12.91 -2.26
CA ARG A 45 -1.96 -14.02 -2.51
C ARG A 45 -1.74 -15.18 -1.54
N ARG A 46 -0.48 -15.60 -1.33
CA ARG A 46 -0.16 -16.69 -0.40
C ARG A 46 -0.60 -16.35 1.02
N PHE A 47 -0.37 -15.12 1.47
CA PHE A 47 -0.77 -14.67 2.80
C PHE A 47 -2.30 -14.68 2.97
N PHE A 48 -3.05 -14.07 2.05
CA PHE A 48 -4.51 -13.98 2.20
C PHE A 48 -5.24 -15.32 2.01
N ASN A 49 -4.60 -16.30 1.36
CA ASN A 49 -5.05 -17.69 1.29
C ASN A 49 -4.82 -18.51 2.58
N LEU A 50 -4.09 -17.98 3.57
CA LEU A 50 -3.92 -18.66 4.85
C LEU A 50 -5.25 -18.76 5.63
N PRO A 51 -5.41 -19.77 6.51
CA PRO A 51 -6.53 -19.82 7.43
C PRO A 51 -6.66 -18.54 8.25
N LEU A 52 -7.90 -18.13 8.54
CA LEU A 52 -8.18 -16.91 9.31
C LEU A 52 -7.41 -16.87 10.63
N SER A 53 -7.29 -17.98 11.35
CA SER A 53 -6.57 -18.06 12.61
C SER A 53 -5.09 -17.65 12.49
N GLN A 54 -4.44 -18.02 11.38
CA GLN A 54 -3.05 -17.64 11.14
C GLN A 54 -2.94 -16.15 10.80
N LYS A 55 -3.85 -15.62 9.98
CA LYS A 55 -3.89 -14.18 9.66
C LYS A 55 -4.15 -13.34 10.91
N SER A 56 -5.13 -13.73 11.73
CA SER A 56 -5.51 -13.07 12.98
C SER A 56 -4.44 -13.12 14.07
N SER A 57 -3.51 -14.09 14.05
CA SER A 57 -2.36 -14.04 14.98
C SER A 57 -1.44 -12.84 14.75
N LEU A 58 -1.47 -12.26 13.55
CA LEU A 58 -0.75 -11.05 13.17
C LEU A 58 -1.65 -9.82 13.15
N HIS A 59 -2.78 -9.83 13.89
CA HIS A 59 -3.74 -8.74 13.89
C HIS A 59 -3.09 -7.39 14.28
N ILE A 60 -3.51 -6.30 13.64
CA ILE A 60 -2.95 -4.95 13.82
C ILE A 60 -2.91 -4.50 15.29
N GLY A 61 -3.88 -4.95 16.10
CA GLY A 61 -3.94 -4.68 17.54
C GLY A 61 -2.80 -5.29 18.36
N ASN A 62 -2.01 -6.21 17.79
CA ASN A 62 -0.86 -6.83 18.45
C ASN A 62 0.46 -6.04 18.27
N SER A 63 0.41 -4.87 17.63
CA SER A 63 1.60 -4.10 17.22
C SER A 63 1.82 -2.79 17.98
N ASP A 64 1.23 -2.67 19.17
CA ASP A 64 1.30 -1.48 20.03
C ASP A 64 1.04 -0.17 19.26
N SER A 65 1.98 0.77 19.33
CA SER A 65 1.91 2.08 18.67
C SER A 65 2.31 2.05 17.19
N ALA A 66 2.77 0.90 16.68
CA ALA A 66 3.19 0.79 15.29
C ALA A 66 2.01 0.67 14.32
N PHE A 67 0.87 0.13 14.80
CA PHE A 67 -0.35 -0.14 14.03
C PHE A 67 -0.03 -0.86 12.70
N ARG A 68 0.70 -1.98 12.79
CA ARG A 68 1.08 -2.86 11.69
C ARG A 68 0.48 -4.25 11.88
N GLY A 69 0.03 -4.86 10.79
CA GLY A 69 -0.52 -6.21 10.83
C GLY A 69 -1.80 -6.38 10.03
N TYR A 70 -2.42 -7.53 10.22
CA TYR A 70 -3.64 -7.95 9.54
C TYR A 70 -4.87 -7.20 10.07
N ILE A 71 -5.77 -6.87 9.15
CA ILE A 71 -7.09 -6.31 9.41
C ILE A 71 -8.11 -7.20 8.69
N GLU A 72 -9.07 -7.73 9.43
CA GLU A 72 -10.11 -8.60 8.89
C GLU A 72 -11.11 -7.87 7.98
N LEU A 73 -11.93 -8.68 7.29
CA LEU A 73 -13.08 -8.17 6.54
C LEU A 73 -13.93 -7.26 7.42
N PHE A 74 -14.18 -6.05 6.94
CA PHE A 74 -14.93 -5.01 7.65
C PHE A 74 -14.25 -4.47 8.93
N GLY A 75 -12.96 -4.75 9.14
CA GLY A 75 -12.19 -4.20 10.25
C GLY A 75 -11.93 -2.70 10.16
N GLU A 76 -11.98 -2.14 8.93
CA GLU A 76 -11.89 -0.70 8.68
C GLU A 76 -13.19 -0.12 8.13
N ASN A 77 -13.47 1.12 8.55
CA ASN A 77 -14.60 1.89 8.09
C ASN A 77 -14.17 3.33 7.83
N THR A 78 -13.97 3.66 6.55
CA THR A 78 -13.56 5.00 6.11
C THR A 78 -14.75 5.95 5.91
N ASP A 79 -15.98 5.43 5.77
CA ASP A 79 -17.22 6.20 5.76
C ASP A 79 -18.19 5.67 6.83
N PRO A 80 -18.19 6.29 8.03
CA PRO A 80 -19.04 5.88 9.15
C PRO A 80 -20.53 5.77 8.81
N GLY A 81 -20.99 6.49 7.78
CA GLY A 81 -22.40 6.57 7.41
C GLY A 81 -22.84 5.64 6.28
N LYS A 82 -21.92 4.96 5.56
CA LYS A 82 -22.32 4.29 4.31
C LYS A 82 -21.98 2.82 4.19
N THR A 83 -20.82 2.33 4.61
CA THR A 83 -20.53 0.88 4.64
C THR A 83 -19.17 0.65 5.28
N LYS A 84 -19.00 -0.47 6.00
CA LYS A 84 -17.66 -0.98 6.30
C LYS A 84 -17.01 -1.49 5.02
N ASP A 85 -15.71 -1.29 4.86
CA ASP A 85 -15.02 -1.65 3.62
C ASP A 85 -14.97 -3.19 3.47
N LEU A 86 -15.52 -3.72 2.37
CA LEU A 86 -15.43 -5.15 2.04
C LEU A 86 -14.03 -5.47 1.51
N LYS A 87 -13.08 -5.55 2.43
CA LYS A 87 -11.68 -5.88 2.17
C LYS A 87 -11.04 -6.42 3.43
N GLU A 88 -10.04 -7.27 3.26
CA GLU A 88 -9.03 -7.55 4.28
C GLU A 88 -7.74 -6.79 3.91
N CYS A 89 -6.93 -6.43 4.89
CA CYS A 89 -5.71 -5.65 4.68
C CYS A 89 -4.54 -6.22 5.50
N PHE A 90 -3.33 -5.86 5.10
CA PHE A 90 -2.15 -6.03 5.93
C PHE A 90 -1.30 -4.75 5.86
N ASP A 91 -1.20 -4.06 6.99
CA ASP A 91 -0.47 -2.80 7.09
C ASP A 91 0.98 -3.05 7.49
N PHE A 92 1.92 -2.52 6.70
CA PHE A 92 3.36 -2.66 6.95
C PHE A 92 4.09 -1.32 6.76
N GLY A 93 5.21 -1.16 7.44
CA GLY A 93 6.03 0.04 7.40
C GLY A 93 7.50 -0.27 7.63
N PRO A 94 8.36 0.76 7.78
CA PRO A 94 9.77 0.56 8.07
C PRO A 94 9.95 -0.22 9.37
N GLU A 95 10.79 -1.26 9.34
CA GLU A 95 11.21 -1.96 10.55
C GLU A 95 12.01 -0.99 11.42
N ARG A 96 11.57 -0.80 12.67
CA ARG A 96 12.29 0.00 13.65
C ARG A 96 12.69 -0.94 14.77
N SER A 97 13.97 -0.91 15.12
CA SER A 97 14.41 -1.51 16.39
C SER A 97 13.57 -0.90 17.51
N THR A 98 12.82 -1.75 18.22
CA THR A 98 12.07 -1.37 19.41
C THR A 98 13.03 -0.68 20.39
N LEU A 99 12.68 0.53 20.83
CA LEU A 99 13.35 1.17 21.97
C LEU A 99 13.08 0.38 23.24
#